data_AF-A0A0S8G0A9-F1
#
_entry.id   AF-A0A0S8G0A9-F1
#
_cell.length_a   1.000
_cell.length_b   1.000
_cell.length_c   1.000
_cell.angle_alpha   90.00
_cell.angle_beta   90.00
_cell.angle_gamma   90.00
#
_symmetry.space_group_name_H-M   'P 1'
#
loop_
_entity.id
_entity.type
_entity.pdbx_description
1 polymer ?
#
loop_
_entity_poly.entity_id
_entity_poly.type
_entity_poly.pdbx_seq_one_letter_code
_entity_poly.pdbx_strand_id
1 'polypeptide(L)'
;MGKRFLKYETAGEIPRLMKRLSLRPFAARFVKARWLLCIIHGMTNAGFRVKHLIFDPRGARQISVVPVTSFDERADDLWERASRSFPIAIVRDRAYLNWRYCRPGQVYHVWAAFEGDALRGYMSYRTLKYGQVRAGVIMDLLPADDIEVGVALCRAAIDQAVRDRVDFVECWMLDQYPFCSVLERFGFRAKPSQDILTFRVLKGKTPTEFFLDLKNWYITLCDTDEL
;
A
#
# COMPACT_ATOMS: atom_id res chain seq x y z
N MET A 1 10.02 15.98 -22.67
CA MET A 1 9.28 15.90 -23.95
C MET A 1 7.79 15.90 -23.62
N GLY A 2 7.07 16.96 -23.99
CA GLY A 2 5.83 17.37 -23.29
C GLY A 2 4.50 16.88 -23.84
N LYS A 3 3.42 17.23 -23.11
CA LYS A 3 1.98 17.02 -23.40
C LYS A 3 1.59 17.09 -24.88
N ARG A 4 2.24 17.97 -25.65
CA ARG A 4 1.93 18.26 -27.07
C ARG A 4 2.11 17.07 -28.01
N PHE A 5 3.04 16.16 -27.74
CA PHE A 5 3.29 15.00 -28.63
C PHE A 5 2.48 13.76 -28.23
N LEU A 6 2.30 13.55 -26.93
CA LEU A 6 1.70 12.34 -26.40
C LEU A 6 0.17 12.41 -26.27
N LYS A 7 -0.43 13.61 -26.38
CA LYS A 7 -1.89 13.85 -26.31
C LYS A 7 -2.54 13.19 -25.08
N TYR A 8 -1.88 13.26 -23.93
CA TYR A 8 -2.42 12.78 -22.67
C TYR A 8 -3.13 13.90 -21.90
N GLU A 9 -4.07 13.50 -21.08
CA GLU A 9 -4.78 14.33 -20.12
C GLU A 9 -4.33 14.02 -18.70
N THR A 10 -4.67 14.90 -17.76
CA THR A 10 -4.27 14.78 -16.35
C THR A 10 -5.54 14.62 -15.51
N ALA A 11 -5.70 13.47 -14.84
CA ALA A 11 -6.83 13.22 -13.94
C ALA A 11 -6.62 13.90 -12.59
N GLY A 12 -5.40 13.85 -12.04
CA GLY A 12 -5.10 14.51 -10.77
C GLY A 12 -3.82 14.02 -10.10
N GLU A 13 -3.53 14.57 -8.94
CA GLU A 13 -2.44 14.13 -8.07
C GLU A 13 -2.86 12.88 -7.28
N ILE A 14 -1.98 11.87 -7.22
CA ILE A 14 -2.20 10.66 -6.43
C ILE A 14 -1.64 10.92 -5.01
N PRO A 15 -2.47 10.89 -3.95
CA PRO A 15 -2.01 11.13 -2.60
C PRO A 15 -0.99 10.08 -2.16
N ARG A 16 0.12 10.57 -1.62
CA ARG A 16 1.15 9.74 -0.99
C ARG A 16 0.96 9.78 0.52
N LEU A 17 0.66 8.64 1.11
CA LEU A 17 0.54 8.49 2.55
C LEU A 17 1.85 7.95 3.11
N MET A 18 2.36 8.58 4.17
CA MET A 18 3.63 8.23 4.79
C MET A 18 3.50 8.12 6.30
N LYS A 19 4.05 7.04 6.86
CA LYS A 19 4.27 6.85 8.29
C LYS A 19 5.76 6.75 8.58
N ARG A 20 6.28 7.67 9.37
CA ARG A 20 7.67 7.60 9.83
C ARG A 20 7.81 6.62 11.00
N LEU A 21 8.77 5.71 10.91
CA LEU A 21 9.09 4.72 11.96
C LEU A 21 10.36 5.06 12.73
N SER A 22 11.31 5.76 12.11
CA SER A 22 12.59 6.12 12.72
C SER A 22 12.96 7.57 12.43
N LEU A 23 13.57 8.23 13.43
CA LEU A 23 14.17 9.56 13.30
C LEU A 23 15.67 9.48 12.97
N ARG A 24 16.25 8.27 12.84
CA ARG A 24 17.69 8.07 12.69
C ARG A 24 18.33 8.87 11.54
N PRO A 25 17.78 8.91 10.32
CA PRO A 25 18.40 9.66 9.23
C PRO A 25 18.45 11.18 9.50
N PHE A 26 17.48 11.69 10.25
CA PHE A 26 17.43 13.10 10.65
C PHE A 26 18.37 13.38 11.83
N ALA A 27 18.31 12.55 12.87
CA ALA A 27 19.17 12.67 14.04
C ALA A 27 20.65 12.47 13.73
N ALA A 28 20.99 11.62 12.75
CA ALA A 28 22.37 11.43 12.27
C ALA A 28 22.98 12.71 11.68
N ARG A 29 22.18 13.71 11.28
CA ARG A 29 22.67 15.02 10.84
C ARG A 29 23.18 15.87 12.00
N PHE A 30 22.77 15.58 13.24
CA PHE A 30 23.05 16.39 14.43
C PHE A 30 23.76 15.62 15.56
N VAL A 31 23.75 14.27 15.54
CA VAL A 31 24.27 13.42 16.62
C VAL A 31 25.32 12.45 16.08
N LYS A 32 26.59 12.64 16.50
CA LYS A 32 27.74 11.79 16.10
C LYS A 32 27.83 10.47 16.86
N ALA A 33 27.24 10.38 18.06
CA ALA A 33 27.31 9.20 18.93
C ALA A 33 26.28 8.14 18.51
N ARG A 34 26.76 7.07 17.85
CA ARG A 34 25.92 6.01 17.27
C ARG A 34 25.05 5.25 18.29
N TRP A 35 25.45 5.19 19.56
CA TRP A 35 24.71 4.49 20.61
C TRP A 35 23.43 5.22 21.05
N LEU A 36 23.42 6.56 21.03
CA LEU A 36 22.22 7.37 21.31
C LEU A 36 21.13 7.17 20.24
N LEU A 37 21.52 6.92 18.99
CA LEU A 37 20.59 6.57 17.89
C LEU A 37 19.93 5.19 18.08
N CYS A 38 20.53 4.30 18.87
CA CYS A 38 19.94 3.01 19.22
C CYS A 38 18.85 3.14 20.29
N ILE A 39 19.04 4.02 21.28
CA ILE A 39 18.08 4.27 22.35
C ILE A 39 16.82 4.97 21.81
N ILE A 40 16.99 5.99 20.95
CA ILE A 40 15.86 6.69 20.30
C ILE A 40 15.02 5.70 19.46
N HIS A 41 15.66 4.74 18.80
CA HIS A 41 14.98 3.71 18.00
C HIS A 41 14.24 2.66 18.85
N GLY A 42 14.81 2.27 19.99
CA GLY A 42 14.15 1.35 20.93
C GLY A 42 12.84 1.94 21.49
N MET A 43 12.85 3.22 21.86
CA MET A 43 11.67 3.89 22.44
C MET A 43 10.57 4.18 21.41
N THR A 44 10.93 4.52 20.17
CA THR A 44 9.95 4.64 19.08
C THR A 44 9.28 3.29 18.82
N ASN A 45 10.06 2.22 18.63
CA ASN A 45 9.53 0.87 18.35
C ASN A 45 8.63 0.32 19.49
N ALA A 46 8.97 0.59 20.76
CA ALA A 46 8.16 0.14 21.89
C ALA A 46 6.81 0.86 21.97
N GLY A 47 6.77 2.19 21.83
CA GLY A 47 5.52 2.96 21.79
C GLY A 47 4.63 2.62 20.58
N PHE A 48 5.25 2.26 19.45
CA PHE A 48 4.55 1.81 18.24
C PHE A 48 3.94 0.42 18.35
N ARG A 49 4.62 -0.53 19.01
CA ARG A 49 4.07 -1.85 19.32
C ARG A 49 2.82 -1.74 20.18
N VAL A 50 2.84 -0.88 21.19
CA VAL A 50 1.70 -0.71 22.09
C VAL A 50 0.48 -0.08 21.39
N LYS A 51 0.65 0.96 20.56
CA LYS A 51 -0.50 1.64 19.92
C LYS A 51 -1.24 0.82 18.85
N HIS A 52 -0.55 -0.02 18.07
CA HIS A 52 -1.22 -0.79 17.00
C HIS A 52 -1.85 -2.10 17.48
N LEU A 53 -1.39 -2.63 18.62
CA LEU A 53 -2.03 -3.74 19.33
C LEU A 53 -3.34 -3.31 20.02
N ILE A 54 -3.47 -2.02 20.36
CA ILE A 54 -4.66 -1.45 21.01
C ILE A 54 -5.76 -1.09 19.98
N PHE A 55 -5.38 -0.80 18.73
CA PHE A 55 -6.36 -0.56 17.68
C PHE A 55 -6.86 -1.89 17.13
N ASP A 56 -7.76 -2.52 17.88
CA ASP A 56 -8.55 -3.65 17.43
C ASP A 56 -9.94 -3.15 17.08
N PRO A 57 -10.36 -3.17 15.79
CA PRO A 57 -11.76 -2.99 15.48
C PRO A 57 -12.49 -4.10 16.23
N ARG A 58 -13.16 -3.74 17.33
CA ARG A 58 -13.98 -4.68 18.08
C ARG A 58 -15.06 -5.15 17.11
N GLY A 59 -14.93 -6.37 16.59
CA GLY A 59 -15.74 -6.90 15.51
C GLY A 59 -15.51 -8.41 15.34
N ALA A 60 -16.58 -9.17 15.19
CA ALA A 60 -16.70 -10.61 15.42
C ALA A 60 -15.98 -11.53 14.41
N ARG A 61 -15.25 -10.99 13.42
CA ARG A 61 -14.72 -11.79 12.30
C ARG A 61 -13.36 -12.39 12.66
N GLN A 62 -13.25 -13.70 12.47
CA GLN A 62 -11.99 -14.42 12.64
C GLN A 62 -11.15 -14.28 11.38
N ILE A 63 -10.40 -13.18 11.28
CA ILE A 63 -9.51 -12.90 10.15
C ILE A 63 -8.12 -13.47 10.44
N SER A 64 -7.70 -14.45 9.66
CA SER A 64 -6.36 -15.02 9.67
C SER A 64 -5.51 -14.35 8.60
N VAL A 65 -4.33 -13.84 8.96
CA VAL A 65 -3.38 -13.25 8.00
C VAL A 65 -2.17 -14.15 7.87
N VAL A 66 -1.90 -14.64 6.67
CA VAL A 66 -0.80 -15.56 6.39
C VAL A 66 0.08 -15.04 5.25
N PRO A 67 1.41 -15.23 5.32
CA PRO A 67 2.27 -14.97 4.18
C PRO A 67 1.96 -15.98 3.06
N VAL A 68 1.98 -15.51 1.81
CA VAL A 68 1.73 -16.36 0.64
C VAL A 68 2.83 -16.23 -0.39
N THR A 69 3.16 -17.35 -1.04
CA THR A 69 4.13 -17.42 -2.14
C THR A 69 3.45 -17.67 -3.49
N SER A 70 2.15 -17.92 -3.51
CA SER A 70 1.33 -18.10 -4.70
C SER A 70 -0.15 -17.82 -4.36
N PHE A 71 -0.91 -17.42 -5.37
CA PHE A 71 -2.38 -17.30 -5.30
C PHE A 71 -3.06 -18.43 -6.09
N ASP A 72 -4.16 -18.94 -5.54
CA ASP A 72 -5.05 -19.90 -6.18
C ASP A 72 -6.35 -19.21 -6.65
N GLU A 73 -7.34 -19.99 -7.11
CA GLU A 73 -8.59 -19.50 -7.70
C GLU A 73 -9.38 -18.55 -6.80
N ARG A 74 -9.14 -18.56 -5.48
CA ARG A 74 -9.79 -17.65 -4.54
C ARG A 74 -9.39 -16.19 -4.78
N ALA A 75 -8.27 -15.94 -5.46
CA ALA A 75 -7.89 -14.60 -5.91
C ALA A 75 -8.78 -14.09 -7.06
N ASP A 76 -9.24 -14.99 -7.93
CA ASP A 76 -10.18 -14.66 -9.00
C ASP A 76 -11.52 -14.24 -8.38
N ASP A 77 -12.00 -14.99 -7.38
CA ASP A 77 -13.22 -14.66 -6.63
C ASP A 77 -13.10 -13.34 -5.86
N LEU A 78 -11.93 -13.08 -5.26
CA LEU A 78 -11.64 -11.82 -4.58
C LEU A 78 -11.75 -10.65 -5.56
N TRP A 79 -11.11 -10.78 -6.73
CA TRP A 79 -11.14 -9.74 -7.76
C TRP A 79 -12.56 -9.51 -8.28
N GLU A 80 -13.34 -10.56 -8.55
CA GLU A 80 -14.70 -10.42 -9.05
C GLU A 80 -15.61 -9.64 -8.08
N ARG A 81 -15.44 -9.86 -6.76
CA ARG A 81 -16.17 -9.10 -5.74
C ARG A 81 -15.66 -7.67 -5.64
N ALA A 82 -14.35 -7.48 -5.51
CA ALA A 82 -13.74 -6.18 -5.24
C ALA A 82 -13.85 -5.21 -6.43
N SER A 83 -13.73 -5.71 -7.66
CA SER A 83 -13.81 -4.91 -8.89
C SER A 83 -15.11 -4.13 -9.05
N ARG A 84 -16.21 -4.60 -8.42
CA ARG A 84 -17.51 -3.90 -8.43
C ARG A 84 -17.45 -2.53 -7.74
N SER A 85 -16.48 -2.32 -6.85
CA SER A 85 -16.26 -1.06 -6.16
C SER A 85 -15.35 -0.09 -6.95
N PHE A 86 -14.81 -0.51 -8.11
CA PHE A 86 -13.82 0.27 -8.87
C PHE A 86 -14.27 0.48 -10.32
N PRO A 87 -14.70 1.70 -10.69
CA PRO A 87 -15.07 2.01 -12.07
C PRO A 87 -13.90 1.84 -13.06
N ILE A 88 -12.68 2.18 -12.64
CA ILE A 88 -11.45 2.04 -13.42
C ILE A 88 -10.37 1.42 -12.54
N ALA A 89 -9.91 0.22 -12.90
CA ALA A 89 -8.85 -0.50 -12.19
C ALA A 89 -8.15 -1.52 -13.11
N ILE A 90 -6.89 -1.81 -12.83
CA ILE A 90 -6.21 -2.97 -13.42
C ILE A 90 -6.73 -4.26 -12.76
N VAL A 91 -6.91 -5.30 -13.57
CA VAL A 91 -7.29 -6.64 -13.12
C VAL A 91 -6.26 -7.20 -12.15
N ARG A 92 -6.72 -7.57 -10.95
CA ARG A 92 -5.92 -8.16 -9.86
C ARG A 92 -6.33 -9.62 -9.59
N ASP A 93 -6.49 -10.37 -10.67
CA ASP A 93 -6.82 -11.79 -10.64
C ASP A 93 -5.62 -12.65 -10.26
N ARG A 94 -5.83 -13.96 -10.13
CA ARG A 94 -4.78 -14.93 -9.79
C ARG A 94 -3.59 -14.86 -10.75
N ALA A 95 -3.84 -14.71 -12.05
CA ALA A 95 -2.78 -14.69 -13.06
C ALA A 95 -1.90 -13.44 -12.89
N TYR A 96 -2.53 -12.29 -12.71
CA TYR A 96 -1.85 -11.01 -12.47
C TYR A 96 -1.04 -11.03 -11.17
N LEU A 97 -1.65 -11.46 -10.06
CA LEU A 97 -0.97 -11.45 -8.75
C LEU A 97 0.24 -12.39 -8.72
N ASN A 98 0.10 -13.59 -9.29
CA ASN A 98 1.23 -14.52 -9.38
C ASN A 98 2.34 -13.99 -10.30
N TRP A 99 1.97 -13.37 -11.42
CA TRP A 99 2.92 -12.71 -12.31
C TRP A 99 3.66 -11.56 -11.62
N ARG A 100 2.93 -10.71 -10.87
CA ARG A 100 3.48 -9.50 -10.26
C ARG A 100 4.36 -9.80 -9.05
N TYR A 101 3.94 -10.73 -8.20
CA TYR A 101 4.52 -10.90 -6.86
C TYR A 101 5.14 -12.26 -6.57
N CYS A 102 4.71 -13.31 -7.24
CA CYS A 102 5.06 -14.70 -6.86
C CYS A 102 6.16 -15.31 -7.74
N ARG A 103 6.72 -14.55 -8.69
CA ARG A 103 7.79 -15.04 -9.55
C ARG A 103 9.09 -15.24 -8.76
N PRO A 104 9.89 -16.28 -9.09
CA PRO A 104 11.21 -16.45 -8.50
C PRO A 104 12.08 -15.20 -8.64
N GLY A 105 12.79 -14.84 -7.57
CA GLY A 105 13.68 -13.68 -7.53
C GLY A 105 12.97 -12.34 -7.22
N GLN A 106 11.65 -12.32 -7.12
CA GLN A 106 10.92 -11.14 -6.65
C GLN A 106 11.09 -10.95 -5.14
N VAL A 107 11.20 -9.69 -4.71
CA VAL A 107 11.48 -9.30 -3.31
C VAL A 107 10.28 -8.64 -2.64
N TYR A 108 9.09 -9.22 -2.86
CA TYR A 108 7.86 -8.78 -2.20
C TYR A 108 7.54 -9.68 -1.01
N HIS A 109 7.07 -9.06 0.07
CA HIS A 109 6.30 -9.71 1.11
C HIS A 109 4.83 -9.57 0.75
N VAL A 110 4.13 -10.69 0.65
CA VAL A 110 2.69 -10.71 0.37
C VAL A 110 1.98 -11.45 1.48
N TRP A 111 0.92 -10.84 2.00
CA TRP A 111 0.02 -11.49 2.94
C TRP A 111 -1.38 -11.56 2.36
N ALA A 112 -2.03 -12.68 2.63
CA ALA A 112 -3.43 -12.92 2.34
C ALA A 112 -4.21 -12.95 3.66
N ALA A 113 -5.38 -12.31 3.67
CA ALA A 113 -6.32 -12.31 4.78
C ALA A 113 -7.49 -13.26 4.45
N PHE A 114 -7.72 -14.22 5.33
CA PHE A 114 -8.74 -15.24 5.19
C PHE A 114 -9.79 -15.13 6.30
N GLU A 115 -11.03 -15.43 5.96
CA GLU A 115 -12.12 -15.68 6.91
C GLU A 115 -12.66 -17.08 6.62
N GLY A 116 -12.32 -18.03 7.49
CA GLY A 116 -12.39 -19.45 7.12
C GLY A 116 -11.51 -19.73 5.91
N ASP A 117 -12.07 -20.38 4.88
CA ASP A 117 -11.35 -20.67 3.63
C ASP A 117 -11.43 -19.55 2.58
N ALA A 118 -12.27 -18.53 2.81
CA ALA A 118 -12.50 -17.46 1.85
C ALA A 118 -11.38 -16.42 1.91
N LEU A 119 -10.72 -16.18 0.77
CA LEU A 119 -9.77 -15.08 0.62
C LEU A 119 -10.54 -13.75 0.64
N ARG A 120 -10.35 -12.97 1.71
CA ARG A 120 -11.02 -11.69 1.93
C ARG A 120 -10.17 -10.49 1.51
N GLY A 121 -8.87 -10.66 1.38
CA GLY A 121 -7.99 -9.63 0.84
C GLY A 121 -6.53 -10.02 0.79
N TYR A 122 -5.70 -9.16 0.22
CA TYR A 122 -4.25 -9.25 0.27
C TYR A 122 -3.60 -7.88 0.41
N MET A 123 -2.34 -7.87 0.82
CA MET A 123 -1.47 -6.70 0.79
C MET A 123 -0.07 -7.12 0.36
N SER A 124 0.53 -6.34 -0.53
CA SER A 124 1.90 -6.52 -0.98
C SER A 124 2.79 -5.38 -0.46
N TYR A 125 4.02 -5.74 -0.10
CA TYR A 125 4.99 -4.85 0.53
C TYR A 125 6.39 -5.16 0.02
N ARG A 126 7.26 -4.17 -0.05
CA ARG A 126 8.70 -4.40 -0.21
C ARG A 126 9.52 -3.34 0.50
N THR A 127 10.79 -3.65 0.71
CA THR A 127 11.76 -2.68 1.25
C THR A 127 12.65 -2.14 0.15
N LEU A 128 12.80 -0.81 0.13
CA LEU A 128 13.70 -0.08 -0.76
C LEU A 128 14.77 0.67 -0.01
N LYS A 129 15.87 0.90 -0.72
CA LYS A 129 17.04 1.56 -0.16
C LYS A 129 17.41 2.75 -1.03
N TYR A 130 17.29 3.95 -0.46
CA TYR A 130 17.69 5.21 -1.06
C TYR A 130 18.91 5.74 -0.29
N GLY A 131 20.11 5.35 -0.74
CA GLY A 131 21.35 5.65 -0.02
C GLY A 131 21.37 5.01 1.37
N GLN A 132 21.31 5.83 2.42
CA GLN A 132 21.27 5.37 3.83
C GLN A 132 19.85 5.20 4.38
N VAL A 133 18.83 5.60 3.61
CA VAL A 133 17.44 5.54 4.04
C VAL A 133 16.80 4.26 3.53
N ARG A 134 16.08 3.56 4.42
CA ARG A 134 15.27 2.39 4.05
C ARG A 134 13.80 2.77 4.06
N ALA A 135 13.10 2.54 2.95
CA ALA A 135 11.68 2.78 2.81
C ALA A 135 10.94 1.46 2.75
N GLY A 136 9.92 1.28 3.58
CA GLY A 136 8.91 0.25 3.37
C GLY A 136 7.85 0.79 2.41
N VAL A 137 7.53 0.05 1.37
CA VAL A 137 6.54 0.47 0.38
C VAL A 137 5.43 -0.56 0.36
N ILE A 138 4.21 -0.16 0.76
CA ILE A 138 3.01 -0.96 0.51
C ILE A 138 2.65 -0.73 -0.95
N MET A 139 2.79 -1.78 -1.73
CA MET A 139 2.68 -1.73 -3.18
C MET A 139 1.21 -1.80 -3.60
N ASP A 140 0.41 -2.62 -2.92
CA ASP A 140 -1.00 -2.83 -3.25
C ASP A 140 -1.80 -3.36 -2.07
N LEU A 141 -3.12 -3.20 -2.12
CA LEU A 141 -4.04 -3.76 -1.14
C LEU A 141 -5.45 -3.96 -1.68
N LEU A 142 -6.00 -5.16 -1.58
CA LEU A 142 -7.34 -5.45 -2.08
C LEU A 142 -8.13 -6.24 -1.02
N PRO A 143 -9.41 -5.93 -0.74
CA PRO A 143 -10.15 -4.79 -1.23
C PRO A 143 -9.86 -3.52 -0.39
N ALA A 144 -10.21 -2.36 -0.91
CA ALA A 144 -9.97 -1.08 -0.24
C ALA A 144 -11.15 -0.60 0.64
N ASP A 145 -12.23 -1.38 0.73
CA ASP A 145 -13.47 -1.05 1.44
C ASP A 145 -13.73 -1.93 2.69
N ASP A 146 -13.02 -3.06 2.87
CA ASP A 146 -13.13 -3.91 4.07
C ASP A 146 -12.14 -3.45 5.16
N ILE A 147 -12.64 -2.67 6.12
CA ILE A 147 -11.85 -2.07 7.20
C ILE A 147 -11.19 -3.12 8.09
N GLU A 148 -11.88 -4.20 8.48
CA GLU A 148 -11.33 -5.20 9.40
C GLU A 148 -10.19 -5.99 8.76
N VAL A 149 -10.40 -6.42 7.51
CA VAL A 149 -9.36 -7.06 6.68
C VAL A 149 -8.18 -6.12 6.50
N GLY A 150 -8.48 -4.86 6.17
CA GLY A 150 -7.49 -3.82 6.01
C GLY A 150 -6.63 -3.61 7.26
N VAL A 151 -7.24 -3.55 8.44
CA VAL A 151 -6.52 -3.45 9.72
C VAL A 151 -5.57 -4.63 9.91
N ALA A 152 -6.07 -5.86 9.71
CA ALA A 152 -5.28 -7.07 9.90
C ALA A 152 -4.06 -7.10 8.97
N LEU A 153 -4.23 -6.75 7.69
CA LEU A 153 -3.14 -6.66 6.71
C LEU A 153 -2.16 -5.54 7.03
N CYS A 154 -2.65 -4.35 7.42
CA CYS A 154 -1.81 -3.23 7.85
C CYS A 154 -0.90 -3.61 9.04
N ARG A 155 -1.40 -4.38 10.01
CA ARG A 155 -0.57 -4.88 11.12
C ARG A 155 0.59 -5.72 10.60
N ALA A 156 0.33 -6.67 9.71
CA ALA A 156 1.36 -7.53 9.14
C ALA A 156 2.45 -6.73 8.38
N ALA A 157 2.04 -5.73 7.58
CA ALA A 157 2.98 -4.87 6.86
C ALA A 157 3.81 -3.97 7.79
N ILE A 158 3.19 -3.41 8.83
CA ILE A 158 3.92 -2.60 9.82
C ILE A 158 4.89 -3.45 10.63
N ASP A 159 4.49 -4.65 11.03
CA ASP A 159 5.38 -5.59 11.71
C ASP A 159 6.57 -5.99 10.84
N GLN A 160 6.33 -6.21 9.54
CA GLN A 160 7.42 -6.44 8.59
C GLN A 160 8.34 -5.23 8.46
N ALA A 161 7.78 -4.02 8.36
CA ALA A 161 8.56 -2.78 8.29
C ALA A 161 9.47 -2.58 9.52
N VAL A 162 8.97 -2.94 10.72
CA VAL A 162 9.77 -2.92 11.95
C VAL A 162 10.90 -3.98 11.90
N ARG A 163 10.60 -5.21 11.45
CA ARG A 163 11.61 -6.28 11.26
C ARG A 163 12.69 -5.86 10.27
N ASP A 164 12.27 -5.23 9.17
CA ASP A 164 13.15 -4.73 8.11
C ASP A 164 13.91 -3.47 8.55
N ARG A 165 13.59 -2.88 9.71
CA ARG A 165 14.21 -1.66 10.25
C ARG A 165 14.16 -0.50 9.24
N VAL A 166 13.02 -0.34 8.56
CA VAL A 166 12.82 0.79 7.65
C VAL A 166 12.66 2.10 8.42
N ASP A 167 13.02 3.20 7.80
CA ASP A 167 12.92 4.55 8.38
C ASP A 167 11.50 5.11 8.29
N PHE A 168 10.78 4.75 7.24
CA PHE A 168 9.37 5.07 7.04
C PHE A 168 8.68 4.01 6.18
N VAL A 169 7.35 4.01 6.25
CA VAL A 169 6.47 3.26 5.35
C VAL A 169 5.68 4.26 4.52
N GLU A 170 5.53 3.99 3.23
CA GLU A 170 4.70 4.79 2.34
C GLU A 170 3.82 3.92 1.44
N CYS A 171 2.76 4.54 0.92
CA CYS A 171 1.89 3.96 -0.08
C CYS A 171 1.14 5.06 -0.84
N TRP A 172 0.53 4.69 -1.96
CA TRP A 172 -0.54 5.47 -2.56
C TRP A 172 -1.89 5.03 -2.01
N MET A 173 -2.78 5.99 -1.78
CA MET A 173 -4.19 5.72 -1.47
C MET A 173 -5.01 6.96 -1.81
N LEU A 174 -5.99 6.80 -2.69
CA LEU A 174 -6.95 7.87 -2.97
C LEU A 174 -7.92 8.04 -1.79
N ASP A 175 -8.29 9.27 -1.50
CA ASP A 175 -9.00 9.66 -0.28
C ASP A 175 -10.44 9.12 -0.20
N GLN A 176 -11.06 8.80 -1.34
CA GLN A 176 -12.40 8.21 -1.38
C GLN A 176 -12.47 6.80 -0.79
N TYR A 177 -11.34 6.07 -0.71
CA TYR A 177 -11.36 4.70 -0.25
C TYR A 177 -11.35 4.60 1.28
N PRO A 178 -12.26 3.81 1.89
CA PRO A 178 -12.33 3.65 3.35
C PRO A 178 -11.01 3.29 4.01
N PHE A 179 -10.14 2.57 3.29
CA PHE A 179 -8.82 2.19 3.76
C PHE A 179 -7.89 3.38 4.07
N CYS A 180 -8.10 4.56 3.47
CA CYS A 180 -7.37 5.77 3.84
C CYS A 180 -7.51 6.05 5.36
N SER A 181 -8.73 5.91 5.91
CA SER A 181 -8.98 6.06 7.34
C SER A 181 -8.27 5.01 8.20
N VAL A 182 -8.09 3.80 7.69
CA VAL A 182 -7.30 2.75 8.36
C VAL A 182 -5.85 3.20 8.45
N LEU A 183 -5.25 3.61 7.33
CA LEU A 183 -3.88 4.10 7.29
C LEU A 183 -3.66 5.29 8.25
N GLU A 184 -4.57 6.25 8.27
CA GLU A 184 -4.51 7.39 9.20
C GLU A 184 -4.50 6.98 10.68
N ARG A 185 -5.31 5.99 11.05
CA ARG A 185 -5.34 5.41 12.41
C ARG A 185 -4.04 4.68 12.75
N PHE A 186 -3.42 4.06 11.75
CA PHE A 186 -2.07 3.51 11.89
C PHE A 186 -0.98 4.60 11.92
N GLY A 187 -1.33 5.88 11.80
CA GLY A 187 -0.40 7.00 11.91
C GLY A 187 0.24 7.42 10.59
N PHE A 188 -0.28 6.94 9.45
CA PHE A 188 0.06 7.51 8.16
C PHE A 188 -0.52 8.92 8.03
N ARG A 189 0.18 9.78 7.31
CA ARG A 189 -0.26 11.14 7.01
C ARG A 189 0.04 11.44 5.55
N ALA A 190 -0.86 12.18 4.90
CA ALA A 190 -0.62 12.68 3.56
C ALA A 190 0.64 13.54 3.50
N LYS A 191 1.39 13.37 2.42
CA LYS A 191 2.53 14.19 2.03
C LYS A 191 2.26 14.77 0.64
N PRO A 192 2.81 15.96 0.33
CA PRO A 192 2.81 16.47 -1.03
C PRO A 192 3.35 15.38 -1.96
N SER A 193 2.58 15.03 -2.97
CA SER A 193 2.94 14.04 -3.96
C SER A 193 3.39 14.76 -5.24
N GLN A 194 4.33 14.15 -5.95
CA GLN A 194 4.66 14.55 -7.32
C GLN A 194 4.08 13.55 -8.33
N ASP A 195 3.36 12.55 -7.84
CA ASP A 195 2.80 11.47 -8.63
C ASP A 195 1.48 11.95 -9.23
N ILE A 196 1.47 12.15 -10.55
CA ILE A 196 0.32 12.68 -11.29
C ILE A 196 -0.25 11.56 -12.16
N LEU A 197 -1.52 11.25 -11.96
CA LEU A 197 -2.23 10.33 -12.85
C LEU A 197 -2.50 11.03 -14.18
N THR A 198 -1.97 10.42 -15.24
CA THR A 198 -2.22 10.84 -16.62
C THR A 198 -2.82 9.69 -17.41
N PHE A 199 -3.68 10.02 -18.36
CA PHE A 199 -4.31 9.01 -19.20
C PHE A 199 -4.44 9.52 -20.65
N ARG A 200 -4.67 8.59 -21.56
CA ARG A 200 -5.06 8.90 -22.93
C ARG A 200 -6.07 7.87 -23.41
N VAL A 201 -7.22 8.35 -23.86
CA VAL A 201 -8.22 7.49 -24.51
C VAL A 201 -7.75 7.21 -25.94
N LEU A 202 -7.43 5.95 -26.23
CA LEU A 202 -7.06 5.52 -27.59
C LEU A 202 -8.28 5.13 -28.42
N LYS A 203 -9.27 4.50 -27.78
CA LYS A 203 -10.52 4.03 -28.37
C LYS A 203 -11.56 3.83 -27.26
N GLY A 204 -12.82 4.13 -27.53
CA GLY A 204 -13.92 3.92 -26.58
C GLY A 204 -15.10 4.84 -26.87
N LYS A 205 -16.24 4.55 -26.23
CA LYS A 205 -17.42 5.44 -26.23
C LYS A 205 -17.60 6.18 -24.89
N THR A 206 -16.86 5.77 -23.86
CA THR A 206 -16.88 6.42 -22.55
C THR A 206 -16.41 7.87 -22.70
N PRO A 207 -17.18 8.85 -22.20
CA PRO A 207 -16.78 10.26 -22.26
C PRO A 207 -15.46 10.51 -21.52
N THR A 208 -14.64 11.43 -22.02
CA THR A 208 -13.35 11.79 -21.42
C THR A 208 -13.49 12.23 -19.96
N GLU A 209 -14.59 12.91 -19.63
CA GLU A 209 -14.92 13.43 -18.31
C GLU A 209 -14.96 12.33 -17.25
N PHE A 210 -15.35 11.11 -17.62
CA PHE A 210 -15.33 9.95 -16.73
C PHE A 210 -13.91 9.61 -16.27
N PHE A 211 -12.91 9.77 -17.14
CA PHE A 211 -11.51 9.50 -16.83
C PHE A 211 -10.83 10.67 -16.10
N LEU A 212 -11.36 11.89 -16.25
CA LEU A 212 -10.87 13.07 -15.53
C LEU A 212 -11.23 13.04 -14.04
N ASP A 213 -12.32 12.37 -13.66
CA ASP A 213 -12.68 12.22 -12.25
C ASP A 213 -11.81 11.15 -11.59
N LEU A 214 -10.86 11.60 -10.76
CA LEU A 214 -9.94 10.75 -10.01
C LEU A 214 -10.68 9.75 -9.09
N LYS A 215 -11.93 10.04 -8.68
CA LYS A 215 -12.73 9.13 -7.85
C LYS A 215 -13.14 7.85 -8.55
N ASN A 216 -13.13 7.84 -9.89
CA ASN A 216 -13.42 6.66 -10.68
C ASN A 216 -12.23 5.69 -10.74
N TRP A 217 -11.04 6.13 -10.34
CA TRP A 217 -9.82 5.32 -10.40
C TRP A 217 -9.55 4.63 -9.08
N TYR A 218 -9.23 3.35 -9.18
CA TYR A 218 -8.50 2.61 -8.16
C TYR A 218 -7.08 2.38 -8.68
N ILE A 219 -6.11 3.06 -8.06
CA ILE A 219 -4.70 3.02 -8.44
C ILE A 219 -3.82 2.89 -7.20
N THR A 220 -2.82 2.02 -7.31
CA THR A 220 -1.80 1.81 -6.28
C THR A 220 -0.41 1.77 -6.90
N LEU A 221 0.63 1.66 -6.07
CA LEU A 221 2.01 1.54 -6.54
C LEU A 221 2.26 0.23 -7.31
N CYS A 222 1.32 -0.70 -7.32
CA CYS A 222 1.40 -1.88 -8.19
C CYS A 222 1.28 -1.53 -9.67
N ASP A 223 0.53 -0.48 -9.97
CA ASP A 223 0.21 -0.04 -11.33
C ASP A 223 1.36 0.77 -11.94
N THR A 224 2.46 0.97 -11.20
CA THR A 224 3.69 1.58 -11.70
C THR A 224 4.72 0.53 -12.11
N ASP A 225 5.37 0.78 -13.24
CA ASP A 225 6.60 0.07 -13.64
C ASP A 225 7.84 0.63 -12.94
N GLU A 226 7.75 1.88 -12.52
CA GLU A 226 8.72 2.52 -11.66
C GLU A 226 8.50 1.98 -10.25
N LEU A 227 9.31 1.01 -9.86
CA LEU A 227 9.81 0.77 -8.51
C LEU A 227 10.65 -0.50 -8.57
#